data_AF-A0A1D8P422-F1
#
_entry.id   AF-A0A1D8P422-F1
#
_cell.length_a   1.000
_cell.length_b   1.000
_cell.length_c   1.000
_cell.angle_alpha   90.00
_cell.angle_beta   90.00
_cell.angle_gamma   90.00
#
_symmetry.space_group_name_H-M   'P 1'
#
loop_
_entity.id
_entity.type
_entity.pdbx_description
1 polymer ?
#
loop_
_entity_poly.entity_id
_entity_poly.type
_entity_poly.pdbx_seq_one_letter_code
_entity_poly.pdbx_strand_id
1 'polypeptide(L)'
;MKKILLPLLIIGFILVSCKKNNLSDSYWIAVKSYPNTENKFNYVLDGMIINFSDDIIEISNALSNYKKEYKLSFDNKNILLNDTLWSTVFKKYEDSLILDFEETTRVKFVRLDKKHSLKKESEFWKHRNWILSTNAYQRELILTDSMFFDEPNTKLCIQKDLQDNQFISTIDKWNVVNINGNQLFVKTFHQMDKEFYRIKRYVGDSIIELESLEFPNVKTDLRKRQYISEFKREEIIEQIQNHVWRTDRILSLDTLGQGSRDWDLSLIKLESLKEKKLSFKFSKDSTYNIYESDISVRNGNWTVSQTGNEIILNNEIYPSDYVDLINVDSDSLVIGSLRRFEPKEDNYGMDVEMYFKIKLIK
;
A
#
# COMPACT_ATOMS: atom_id res chain seq x y z
N MET A 1 -28.90 -8.60 67.80
CA MET A 1 -29.08 -7.97 66.48
C MET A 1 -27.78 -8.04 65.64
N LYS A 2 -27.41 -9.21 65.09
CA LYS A 2 -26.18 -9.38 64.28
C LYS A 2 -26.32 -10.37 63.11
N LYS A 3 -27.51 -10.48 62.50
CA LYS A 3 -27.76 -11.43 61.38
C LYS A 3 -28.26 -10.80 60.08
N ILE A 4 -28.41 -9.47 60.02
CA ILE A 4 -28.95 -8.77 58.84
C ILE A 4 -27.86 -8.08 58.00
N LEU A 5 -26.61 -7.98 58.48
CA LEU A 5 -25.54 -7.32 57.72
C LEU A 5 -24.96 -8.15 56.58
N LEU A 6 -24.93 -9.48 56.70
CA LEU A 6 -24.30 -10.36 55.69
C LEU A 6 -25.08 -10.40 54.35
N PRO A 7 -26.44 -10.46 54.33
CA PRO A 7 -27.19 -10.39 53.08
C PRO A 7 -27.10 -9.02 52.40
N LEU A 8 -27.03 -7.92 53.17
CA LEU A 8 -26.87 -6.56 52.65
C LEU A 8 -25.48 -6.32 52.03
N LEU A 9 -24.43 -6.95 52.58
CA LEU A 9 -23.08 -6.93 51.99
C LEU A 9 -23.02 -7.72 50.68
N ILE A 10 -23.71 -8.86 50.58
CA ILE A 10 -23.77 -9.65 49.34
C ILE A 10 -24.59 -8.94 48.26
N ILE A 11 -25.72 -8.29 48.62
CA ILE A 11 -26.51 -7.48 47.68
C ILE A 11 -25.74 -6.21 47.28
N GLY A 12 -24.98 -5.59 48.19
CA GLY A 12 -24.09 -4.47 47.90
C GLY A 12 -22.97 -4.84 46.93
N PHE A 13 -22.34 -6.01 47.09
CA PHE A 13 -21.32 -6.50 46.15
C PHE A 13 -21.91 -6.94 44.79
N ILE A 14 -23.16 -7.42 44.75
CA ILE A 14 -23.85 -7.75 43.49
C ILE A 14 -24.30 -6.47 42.74
N LEU A 15 -24.61 -5.38 43.45
CA LEU A 15 -24.92 -4.08 42.84
C LEU A 15 -23.67 -3.27 42.44
N VAL A 16 -22.52 -3.58 43.04
CA VAL A 16 -21.18 -3.24 42.52
C VAL A 16 -20.68 -4.37 41.60
N SER A 17 -21.59 -5.07 40.92
CA SER A 17 -21.24 -5.63 39.62
C SER A 17 -20.99 -4.43 38.71
N CYS A 18 -19.72 -3.98 38.65
CA CYS A 18 -19.24 -3.07 37.63
C CYS A 18 -19.92 -3.48 36.33
N LYS A 19 -20.76 -2.61 35.76
CA LYS A 19 -21.35 -2.83 34.44
C LYS A 19 -20.19 -2.82 33.47
N LYS A 20 -19.51 -3.97 33.34
CA LYS A 20 -18.44 -4.15 32.39
C LYS A 20 -19.11 -4.00 31.05
N ASN A 21 -18.70 -2.98 30.30
CA ASN A 21 -19.21 -2.77 28.97
C ASN A 21 -18.99 -4.05 28.15
N ASN A 22 -19.99 -4.48 27.37
CA ASN A 22 -19.92 -5.67 26.53
C ASN A 22 -18.89 -5.57 25.38
N LEU A 23 -18.20 -4.43 25.26
CA LEU A 23 -17.07 -4.20 24.37
C LEU A 23 -15.75 -4.03 25.13
N SER A 24 -15.71 -4.05 26.46
CA SER A 24 -14.47 -3.91 27.21
C SER A 24 -13.45 -5.00 26.86
N ASP A 25 -12.17 -4.67 26.97
CA ASP A 25 -11.01 -5.50 26.64
C ASP A 25 -11.00 -6.01 25.19
N SER A 26 -11.38 -5.14 24.23
CA SER A 26 -11.47 -5.55 22.83
C SER A 26 -10.91 -4.54 21.84
N TYR A 27 -10.27 -5.09 20.81
CA TYR A 27 -9.63 -4.35 19.73
C TYR A 27 -10.40 -4.58 18.43
N TRP A 28 -10.57 -3.51 17.66
CA TRP A 28 -11.34 -3.49 16.42
C TRP A 28 -10.62 -2.65 15.38
N ILE A 29 -10.75 -3.03 14.11
CA ILE A 29 -10.24 -2.23 12.98
C ILE A 29 -11.36 -1.98 11.97
N ALA A 30 -11.51 -0.74 11.52
CA ALA A 30 -12.40 -0.36 10.44
C ALA A 30 -11.86 -0.90 9.12
N VAL A 31 -12.66 -1.70 8.43
CA VAL A 31 -12.27 -2.35 7.15
C VAL A 31 -13.11 -1.88 5.97
N LYS A 32 -14.20 -1.15 6.21
CA LYS A 32 -15.06 -0.62 5.16
C LYS A 32 -15.92 0.52 5.67
N SER A 33 -15.93 1.63 4.92
CA SER A 33 -16.79 2.79 5.12
C SER A 33 -17.75 2.92 3.95
N TYR A 34 -19.03 3.18 4.23
CA TYR A 34 -20.07 3.31 3.21
C TYR A 34 -21.17 4.26 3.70
N PRO A 35 -21.96 4.87 2.81
CA PRO A 35 -22.98 5.83 3.22
C PRO A 35 -24.06 5.18 4.10
N ASN A 36 -24.49 5.92 5.13
CA ASN A 36 -25.75 5.66 5.81
C ASN A 36 -26.89 6.23 4.92
N THR A 37 -28.03 5.55 4.90
CA THR A 37 -29.07 5.64 3.86
C THR A 37 -29.39 7.06 3.34
N GLU A 38 -29.46 7.20 2.01
CA GLU A 38 -29.79 8.40 1.18
C GLU A 38 -28.64 9.33 0.75
N ASN A 39 -27.53 9.38 1.48
CA ASN A 39 -26.39 10.21 1.08
C ASN A 39 -25.47 9.48 0.10
N LYS A 40 -24.94 10.19 -0.92
CA LYS A 40 -23.87 9.67 -1.80
C LYS A 40 -22.47 9.88 -1.23
N PHE A 41 -22.36 10.70 -0.18
CA PHE A 41 -21.10 11.04 0.45
C PHE A 41 -20.96 10.30 1.78
N ASN A 42 -19.73 9.86 2.07
CA ASN A 42 -19.35 9.34 3.38
C ASN A 42 -17.89 9.72 3.66
N TYR A 43 -17.55 9.82 4.93
CA TYR A 43 -16.16 9.91 5.35
C TYR A 43 -15.49 8.53 5.25
N VAL A 44 -14.20 8.52 4.91
CA VAL A 44 -13.41 7.29 4.84
C VAL A 44 -12.69 7.09 6.18
N LEU A 45 -13.23 6.23 7.03
CA LEU A 45 -12.66 5.90 8.35
C LEU A 45 -11.85 4.60 8.34
N ASP A 46 -11.62 4.02 7.17
CA ASP A 46 -10.92 2.74 7.01
C ASP A 46 -9.50 2.80 7.61
N GLY A 47 -9.16 1.74 8.34
CA GLY A 47 -7.92 1.63 9.10
C GLY A 47 -7.96 2.30 10.47
N MET A 48 -9.06 2.94 10.86
CA MET A 48 -9.29 3.34 12.26
C MET A 48 -9.23 2.10 13.16
N ILE A 49 -8.42 2.17 14.21
CA ILE A 49 -8.31 1.12 15.23
C ILE A 49 -8.96 1.66 16.49
N ILE A 50 -9.82 0.84 17.10
CA ILE A 50 -10.47 1.14 18.36
C ILE A 50 -10.07 0.07 19.37
N ASN A 51 -9.57 0.52 20.52
CA ASN A 51 -9.41 -0.31 21.71
C ASN A 51 -10.37 0.17 22.80
N PHE A 52 -11.34 -0.67 23.15
CA PHE A 52 -12.28 -0.41 24.22
C PHE A 52 -11.74 -0.99 25.53
N SER A 53 -11.57 -0.13 26.53
CA SER A 53 -11.37 -0.48 27.94
C SER A 53 -12.66 -0.16 28.73
N ASP A 54 -12.68 -0.42 30.03
CA ASP A 54 -13.91 -0.28 30.84
C ASP A 54 -14.57 1.11 30.73
N ASP A 55 -13.81 2.18 30.97
CA ASP A 55 -14.26 3.59 30.96
C ASP A 55 -13.41 4.49 30.03
N ILE A 56 -12.54 3.88 29.23
CA ILE A 56 -11.65 4.57 28.30
C ILE A 56 -11.74 3.89 26.93
N ILE A 57 -11.60 4.68 25.89
CA ILE A 57 -11.42 4.21 24.52
C ILE A 57 -10.20 4.89 23.91
N GLU A 58 -9.37 4.07 23.29
CA GLU A 58 -8.21 4.51 22.53
C GLU A 58 -8.52 4.38 21.03
N ILE A 59 -8.30 5.46 20.29
CA ILE A 59 -8.50 5.54 18.85
C ILE A 59 -7.14 5.81 18.20
N SER A 60 -6.80 4.99 17.21
CA SER A 60 -5.58 5.14 16.39
C SER A 60 -5.85 4.78 14.92
N ASN A 61 -4.81 4.72 14.08
CA ASN A 61 -4.94 4.32 12.68
C ASN A 61 -3.80 3.38 12.25
N ALA A 62 -4.10 2.40 11.40
CA ALA A 62 -3.11 1.42 10.93
C ALA A 62 -1.99 2.01 10.04
N LEU A 63 -2.21 3.18 9.43
CA LEU A 63 -1.28 3.88 8.54
C LEU A 63 -0.85 5.25 9.10
N SER A 64 -1.05 5.51 10.39
CA SER A 64 -0.62 6.75 11.04
C SER A 64 -0.23 6.53 12.50
N ASN A 65 0.72 7.30 12.99
CA ASN A 65 1.14 7.30 14.40
C ASN A 65 0.17 8.03 15.34
N TYR A 66 -0.94 8.51 14.81
CA TYR A 66 -1.95 9.16 15.61
C TYR A 66 -2.59 8.18 16.60
N LYS A 67 -2.55 8.54 17.88
CA LYS A 67 -3.24 7.83 18.96
C LYS A 67 -3.84 8.86 19.91
N LYS A 68 -5.12 8.68 20.26
CA LYS A 68 -5.81 9.50 21.26
C LYS A 68 -6.67 8.64 22.16
N GLU A 69 -6.79 9.07 23.41
CA GLU A 69 -7.60 8.43 24.43
C GLU A 69 -8.72 9.37 24.85
N TYR A 70 -9.89 8.78 25.11
CA TYR A 70 -11.10 9.50 25.49
C TYR A 70 -11.78 8.76 26.63
N LYS A 71 -12.47 9.50 27.51
CA LYS A 71 -13.40 8.91 28.47
C LYS A 71 -14.58 8.33 27.70
N LEU A 72 -14.94 7.10 28.00
CA LEU A 72 -15.98 6.33 27.34
C LEU A 72 -17.21 6.22 28.23
N SER A 73 -18.37 6.54 27.68
CA SER A 73 -19.67 6.23 28.29
C SER A 73 -20.65 5.71 27.23
N PHE A 74 -21.69 5.02 27.68
CA PHE A 74 -22.73 4.47 26.81
C PHE A 74 -24.10 4.95 27.26
N ASP A 75 -24.91 5.38 26.29
CA ASP A 75 -26.33 5.62 26.48
C ASP A 75 -27.11 4.80 25.43
N ASN A 76 -27.71 3.69 25.87
CA ASN A 76 -28.35 2.71 24.99
C ASN A 76 -27.41 2.23 23.87
N LYS A 77 -27.67 2.61 22.62
CA LYS A 77 -26.83 2.30 21.45
C LYS A 77 -25.78 3.37 21.17
N ASN A 78 -25.82 4.50 21.86
CA ASN A 78 -24.91 5.61 21.62
C ASN A 78 -23.61 5.41 22.39
N ILE A 79 -22.51 5.59 21.67
CA ILE A 79 -21.15 5.64 22.22
C ILE A 79 -20.79 7.11 22.38
N LEU A 80 -20.49 7.50 23.62
CA LEU A 80 -20.17 8.86 24.01
C LEU A 80 -18.67 8.95 24.35
N LEU A 81 -17.98 9.95 23.78
CA LEU A 81 -16.60 10.29 24.09
C LEU A 81 -16.56 11.63 24.81
N ASN A 82 -16.01 11.67 26.03
CA ASN A 82 -16.04 12.85 26.90
C ASN A 82 -17.47 13.46 26.96
N ASP A 83 -18.47 12.59 27.15
CA ASP A 83 -19.89 12.93 27.23
C ASP A 83 -20.51 13.55 25.95
N THR A 84 -19.82 13.46 24.81
CA THR A 84 -20.32 13.88 23.49
C THR A 84 -20.61 12.67 22.60
N LEU A 85 -21.74 12.68 21.88
CA LEU A 85 -22.07 11.62 20.91
C LEU A 85 -20.97 11.49 19.86
N TRP A 86 -20.41 10.29 19.74
CA TRP A 86 -19.38 9.98 18.77
C TRP A 86 -19.87 9.03 17.69
N SER A 87 -20.56 7.96 18.09
CA SER A 87 -21.18 7.03 17.14
C SER A 87 -22.36 6.31 17.76
N THR A 88 -23.19 5.71 16.92
CA THR A 88 -24.30 4.86 17.33
C THR A 88 -24.06 3.43 16.84
N VAL A 89 -24.24 2.45 17.72
CA VAL A 89 -24.17 1.03 17.38
C VAL A 89 -25.36 0.66 16.50
N PHE A 90 -25.12 0.53 15.19
CA PHE A 90 -26.11 0.07 14.24
C PHE A 90 -26.38 -1.43 14.45
N LYS A 91 -25.30 -2.23 14.46
CA LYS A 91 -25.40 -3.68 14.62
C LYS A 91 -24.13 -4.28 15.22
N LYS A 92 -24.30 -5.32 16.02
CA LYS A 92 -23.20 -6.09 16.63
C LYS A 92 -23.34 -7.55 16.26
N TYR A 93 -22.24 -8.15 15.85
CA TYR A 93 -22.06 -9.58 15.63
C TYR A 93 -20.93 -10.10 16.53
N GLU A 94 -20.61 -11.39 16.44
CA GLU A 94 -19.54 -12.00 17.23
C GLU A 94 -18.15 -11.45 16.86
N ASP A 95 -17.90 -11.31 15.56
CA ASP A 95 -16.62 -10.94 14.96
C ASP A 95 -16.60 -9.52 14.36
N SER A 96 -17.75 -8.85 14.33
CA SER A 96 -17.89 -7.55 13.67
C SER A 96 -18.82 -6.60 14.42
N LEU A 97 -18.50 -5.31 14.32
CA LEU A 97 -19.23 -4.21 14.91
C LEU A 97 -19.51 -3.19 13.82
N ILE A 98 -20.78 -2.79 13.64
CA ILE A 98 -21.17 -1.77 12.67
C ILE A 98 -21.62 -0.53 13.43
N LEU A 99 -20.93 0.57 13.19
CA LEU A 99 -21.17 1.86 13.81
C LEU A 99 -21.61 2.87 12.76
N ASP A 100 -22.60 3.68 13.12
CA ASP A 100 -22.99 4.86 12.37
C ASP A 100 -22.30 6.08 13.01
N PHE A 101 -21.53 6.79 12.19
CA PHE A 101 -20.89 8.05 12.51
C PHE A 101 -21.66 9.18 11.85
N GLU A 102 -22.14 10.10 12.68
CA GLU A 102 -23.04 11.16 12.24
C GLU A 102 -24.24 10.59 11.46
N GLU A 103 -24.84 11.40 10.58
CA GLU A 103 -25.94 10.97 9.71
C GLU A 103 -25.48 10.52 8.31
N THR A 104 -24.16 10.38 8.09
CA THR A 104 -23.60 10.18 6.75
C THR A 104 -22.86 8.87 6.55
N THR A 105 -22.20 8.34 7.58
CA THR A 105 -21.17 7.32 7.40
C THR A 105 -21.44 6.09 8.25
N ARG A 106 -21.58 4.93 7.62
CA ARG A 106 -21.64 3.62 8.29
C ARG A 106 -20.32 2.89 8.09
N VAL A 107 -19.76 2.35 9.17
CA VAL A 107 -18.44 1.71 9.16
C VAL A 107 -18.52 0.30 9.73
N LYS A 108 -17.94 -0.66 9.00
CA LYS A 108 -17.76 -2.04 9.45
C LYS A 108 -16.41 -2.17 10.14
N PHE A 109 -16.43 -2.57 11.39
CA PHE A 109 -15.26 -2.97 12.17
C PHE A 109 -15.18 -4.50 12.27
N VAL A 110 -13.97 -5.02 12.22
CA VAL A 110 -13.65 -6.44 12.47
C VAL A 110 -12.86 -6.56 13.75
N ARG A 111 -13.18 -7.57 14.57
CA ARG A 111 -12.53 -7.83 15.83
C ARG A 111 -11.12 -8.39 15.64
N LEU A 112 -10.18 -7.88 16.44
CA LEU A 112 -8.80 -8.34 16.52
C LEU A 112 -8.59 -9.07 17.86
N ASP A 113 -9.08 -10.30 17.92
CA ASP A 113 -8.98 -11.13 19.12
C ASP A 113 -7.59 -11.78 19.29
N LYS A 114 -7.30 -12.29 20.47
CA LYS A 114 -6.02 -12.98 20.72
C LYS A 114 -5.95 -14.39 20.13
N LYS A 115 -7.08 -14.99 19.70
CA LYS A 115 -7.12 -16.35 19.13
C LYS A 115 -6.28 -16.44 17.86
N HIS A 116 -6.18 -15.34 17.12
CA HIS A 116 -5.38 -15.22 15.90
C HIS A 116 -3.98 -14.63 16.15
N SER A 117 -3.50 -14.62 17.39
CA SER A 117 -2.19 -14.06 17.69
C SER A 117 -1.08 -14.89 17.05
N LEU A 118 -0.14 -14.20 16.41
CA LEU A 118 1.03 -14.80 15.79
C LEU A 118 2.30 -14.15 16.33
N LYS A 119 3.36 -14.94 16.57
CA LYS A 119 4.66 -14.40 16.96
C LYS A 119 5.24 -13.57 15.82
N LYS A 120 5.76 -12.38 16.11
CA LYS A 120 6.37 -11.49 15.10
C LYS A 120 7.59 -12.15 14.48
N GLU A 121 7.61 -12.27 13.16
CA GLU A 121 8.80 -12.64 12.40
C GLU A 121 9.30 -11.42 11.62
N SER A 122 10.40 -10.85 12.08
CA SER A 122 10.99 -9.65 11.47
C SER A 122 11.79 -9.95 10.19
N GLU A 123 12.18 -11.20 9.95
CA GLU A 123 13.09 -11.54 8.85
C GLU A 123 12.43 -11.60 7.49
N PHE A 124 11.15 -11.99 7.42
CA PHE A 124 10.39 -12.04 6.16
C PHE A 124 10.42 -10.70 5.43
N TRP A 125 10.18 -9.63 6.17
CA TRP A 125 10.12 -8.28 5.62
C TRP A 125 11.49 -7.70 5.25
N LYS A 126 12.59 -8.46 5.31
CA LYS A 126 13.85 -8.05 4.67
C LYS A 126 13.74 -8.13 3.13
N HIS A 127 12.89 -9.02 2.62
CA HIS A 127 12.58 -9.08 1.19
C HIS A 127 11.58 -7.99 0.82
N ARG A 128 11.82 -7.34 -0.32
CA ARG A 128 11.07 -6.15 -0.76
C ARG A 128 10.18 -6.41 -1.97
N ASN A 129 10.52 -7.39 -2.81
CA ASN A 129 9.73 -7.75 -3.98
C ASN A 129 8.82 -8.95 -3.68
N TRP A 130 7.52 -8.73 -3.76
CA TRP A 130 6.50 -9.74 -3.46
C TRP A 130 5.47 -9.80 -4.58
N ILE A 131 4.85 -10.96 -4.76
CA ILE A 131 3.66 -11.13 -5.59
C ILE A 131 2.48 -11.31 -4.65
N LEU A 132 1.59 -10.33 -4.60
CA LEU A 132 0.29 -10.42 -3.93
C LEU A 132 -0.71 -11.07 -4.88
N SER A 133 -1.16 -12.27 -4.52
CA SER A 133 -2.20 -12.99 -5.26
C SER A 133 -3.52 -12.90 -4.49
N THR A 134 -4.58 -12.44 -5.15
CA THR A 134 -5.96 -12.41 -4.64
C THR A 134 -6.85 -13.16 -5.63
N ASN A 135 -7.17 -14.42 -5.34
CA ASN A 135 -7.77 -15.36 -6.30
C ASN A 135 -6.99 -15.41 -7.63
N ALA A 136 -7.59 -14.95 -8.74
CA ALA A 136 -7.01 -14.95 -10.09
C ALA A 136 -6.26 -13.66 -10.45
N TYR A 137 -6.33 -12.63 -9.60
CA TYR A 137 -5.65 -11.36 -9.81
C TYR A 137 -4.30 -11.35 -9.09
N GLN A 138 -3.24 -10.91 -9.75
CA GLN A 138 -1.89 -10.90 -9.21
C GLN A 138 -1.23 -9.55 -9.44
N ARG A 139 -0.64 -9.01 -8.38
CA ARG A 139 0.14 -7.77 -8.40
C ARG A 139 1.54 -8.04 -7.88
N GLU A 140 2.53 -7.48 -8.56
CA GLU A 140 3.85 -7.33 -7.97
C GLU A 140 3.86 -6.09 -7.08
N LEU A 141 4.34 -6.26 -5.86
CA LEU A 141 4.54 -5.23 -4.85
C LEU A 141 6.03 -5.05 -4.64
N ILE A 142 6.51 -3.83 -4.83
CA ILE A 142 7.86 -3.40 -4.49
C ILE A 142 7.73 -2.54 -3.23
N LEU A 143 8.02 -3.15 -2.08
CA LEU A 143 7.93 -2.53 -0.76
C LEU A 143 9.23 -1.79 -0.48
N THR A 144 9.22 -0.46 -0.42
CA THR A 144 10.46 0.29 -0.14
C THR A 144 10.56 0.61 1.35
N ASP A 145 11.76 0.98 1.81
CA ASP A 145 11.97 1.53 3.16
C ASP A 145 11.81 3.06 3.21
N SER A 146 11.63 3.70 2.06
CA SER A 146 11.37 5.13 1.95
C SER A 146 10.03 5.49 2.56
N MET A 147 10.00 6.61 3.27
CA MET A 147 8.81 7.11 3.95
C MET A 147 7.82 7.73 2.96
N PHE A 148 6.53 7.58 3.22
CA PHE A 148 5.49 8.21 2.41
C PHE A 148 5.33 9.69 2.76
N PHE A 149 5.92 10.58 1.96
CA PHE A 149 5.75 12.05 2.03
C PHE A 149 5.68 12.58 3.48
N ASP A 150 6.75 12.31 4.24
CA ASP A 150 6.93 12.69 5.65
C ASP A 150 5.98 12.04 6.69
N GLU A 151 5.12 11.09 6.29
CA GLU A 151 4.28 10.34 7.23
C GLU A 151 5.11 9.33 8.03
N PRO A 152 5.25 9.50 9.35
CA PRO A 152 6.09 8.61 10.15
C PRO A 152 5.45 7.21 10.25
N ASN A 153 6.27 6.18 10.08
CA ASN A 153 5.96 4.74 10.07
C ASN A 153 5.14 4.19 8.89
N THR A 154 4.87 4.98 7.86
CA THR A 154 4.28 4.49 6.60
C THR A 154 5.29 4.58 5.48
N LYS A 155 5.40 3.50 4.70
CA LYS A 155 6.42 3.35 3.66
C LYS A 155 5.81 3.32 2.27
N LEU A 156 6.62 3.57 1.24
CA LEU A 156 6.16 3.53 -0.16
C LEU A 156 6.04 2.09 -0.66
N CYS A 157 4.96 1.84 -1.40
CA CYS A 157 4.69 0.62 -2.13
C CYS A 157 4.51 1.01 -3.60
N ILE A 158 5.38 0.50 -4.47
CA ILE A 158 5.19 0.56 -5.92
C ILE A 158 4.53 -0.73 -6.35
N GLN A 159 3.58 -0.62 -7.27
CA GLN A 159 2.77 -1.76 -7.70
C GLN A 159 2.86 -1.93 -9.21
N LYS A 160 2.82 -3.18 -9.64
CA LYS A 160 2.75 -3.56 -11.04
C LYS A 160 1.65 -4.61 -11.22
N ASP A 161 0.73 -4.34 -12.14
CA ASP A 161 -0.24 -5.32 -12.58
C ASP A 161 0.47 -6.37 -13.44
N LEU A 162 0.36 -7.64 -13.06
CA LEU A 162 0.99 -8.74 -13.79
C LEU A 162 0.16 -9.24 -14.97
N GLN A 163 -1.14 -8.90 -15.06
CA GLN A 163 -1.98 -9.27 -16.19
C GLN A 163 -1.57 -8.48 -17.43
N ASP A 164 -1.43 -7.16 -17.28
CA ASP A 164 -1.03 -6.27 -18.38
C ASP A 164 0.49 -6.00 -18.41
N ASN A 165 1.21 -6.43 -17.37
CA ASN A 165 2.64 -6.17 -17.14
C ASN A 165 2.95 -4.66 -17.17
N GLN A 166 2.21 -3.89 -16.37
CA GLN A 166 2.29 -2.43 -16.32
C GLN A 166 2.36 -1.93 -14.88
N PHE A 167 3.21 -0.93 -14.64
CA PHE A 167 3.25 -0.24 -13.36
C PHE A 167 1.98 0.57 -13.13
N ILE A 168 1.52 0.58 -11.90
CA ILE A 168 0.44 1.44 -11.45
C ILE A 168 1.02 2.84 -11.20
N SER A 169 0.36 3.88 -11.72
CA SER A 169 0.87 5.25 -11.68
C SER A 169 0.81 5.95 -10.34
N THR A 170 0.15 5.35 -9.36
CA THR A 170 0.07 5.89 -8.00
C THR A 170 1.13 5.27 -7.10
N ILE A 171 1.73 6.09 -6.25
CA ILE A 171 2.54 5.59 -5.14
C ILE A 171 1.62 5.21 -4.00
N ASP A 172 1.68 3.95 -3.56
CA ASP A 172 0.86 3.46 -2.45
C ASP A 172 1.62 3.45 -1.13
N LYS A 173 0.86 3.32 -0.04
CA LYS A 173 1.35 3.16 1.32
C LYS A 173 1.41 1.70 1.66
N TRP A 174 2.37 1.28 2.48
CA TRP A 174 2.31 0.00 3.18
C TRP A 174 2.86 0.09 4.60
N ASN A 175 2.41 -0.82 5.44
CA ASN A 175 2.91 -1.03 6.80
C ASN A 175 2.62 -2.46 7.29
N VAL A 176 3.32 -2.88 8.34
CA VAL A 176 3.01 -4.10 9.10
C VAL A 176 2.83 -3.71 10.56
N VAL A 177 1.60 -3.86 11.05
CA VAL A 177 1.22 -3.48 12.42
C VAL A 177 0.91 -4.71 13.27
N ASN A 178 1.20 -4.64 14.56
CA ASN A 178 0.80 -5.66 15.53
C ASN A 178 -0.21 -5.03 16.50
N ILE A 179 -1.45 -5.53 16.47
CA ILE A 179 -2.55 -5.03 17.30
C ILE A 179 -3.12 -6.20 18.08
N ASN A 180 -2.99 -6.16 19.40
CA ASN A 180 -3.46 -7.23 20.29
C ASN A 180 -2.95 -8.64 19.88
N GLY A 181 -1.70 -8.74 19.42
CA GLY A 181 -1.09 -9.97 18.94
C GLY A 181 -1.41 -10.34 17.49
N ASN A 182 -2.35 -9.66 16.85
CA ASN A 182 -2.65 -9.85 15.42
C ASN A 182 -1.63 -9.08 14.59
N GLN A 183 -0.90 -9.79 13.74
CA GLN A 183 -0.06 -9.15 12.73
C GLN A 183 -0.87 -8.88 11.47
N LEU A 184 -0.91 -7.61 11.07
CA LEU A 184 -1.62 -7.17 9.89
C LEU A 184 -0.63 -6.57 8.88
N PHE A 185 -0.69 -7.04 7.64
CA PHE A 185 -0.14 -6.34 6.50
C PHE A 185 -1.22 -5.39 5.98
N VAL A 186 -0.90 -4.10 5.94
CA VAL A 186 -1.82 -3.05 5.51
C VAL A 186 -1.21 -2.26 4.37
N LYS A 187 -2.00 -1.96 3.34
CA LYS A 187 -1.55 -1.13 2.22
C LYS A 187 -2.68 -0.32 1.63
N THR A 188 -2.36 0.72 0.86
CA THR A 188 -3.34 1.35 -0.03
C THR A 188 -3.30 0.73 -1.42
N PHE A 189 -4.34 0.96 -2.19
CA PHE A 189 -4.42 0.66 -3.61
C PHE A 189 -4.96 1.89 -4.34
N HIS A 190 -4.22 2.37 -5.33
CA HIS A 190 -4.52 3.64 -6.01
C HIS A 190 -4.63 4.85 -5.07
N GLN A 191 -4.00 4.81 -3.89
CA GLN A 191 -4.12 5.76 -2.78
C GLN A 191 -5.52 5.93 -2.18
N MET A 192 -6.56 5.35 -2.79
CA MET A 192 -7.96 5.54 -2.40
C MET A 192 -8.44 4.40 -1.51
N ASP A 193 -8.20 3.17 -1.95
CA ASP A 193 -8.67 1.99 -1.26
C ASP A 193 -7.63 1.54 -0.24
N LYS A 194 -8.08 1.07 0.93
CA LYS A 194 -7.21 0.49 1.94
C LYS A 194 -7.47 -1.01 2.03
N GLU A 195 -6.40 -1.78 1.94
CA GLU A 195 -6.44 -3.23 2.02
C GLU A 195 -5.83 -3.68 3.35
N PHE A 196 -6.61 -4.45 4.11
CA PHE A 196 -6.21 -4.97 5.42
C PHE A 196 -6.14 -6.48 5.38
N TYR A 197 -4.94 -7.01 5.59
CA TYR A 197 -4.69 -8.44 5.57
C TYR A 197 -4.15 -8.91 6.92
N ARG A 198 -4.85 -9.84 7.57
CA ARG A 198 -4.30 -10.57 8.72
C ARG A 198 -3.34 -11.64 8.21
N ILE A 199 -2.15 -11.72 8.81
CA ILE A 199 -1.19 -12.79 8.52
C ILE A 199 -1.65 -14.06 9.24
N LYS A 200 -2.04 -15.09 8.49
CA LYS A 200 -2.45 -16.39 9.06
C LYS A 200 -1.26 -17.20 9.52
N ARG A 201 -0.24 -17.31 8.66
CA ARG A 201 1.02 -18.01 8.94
C ARG A 201 2.08 -17.68 7.90
N TYR A 202 3.31 -17.98 8.27
CA TYR A 202 4.46 -18.03 7.38
C TYR A 202 4.69 -19.46 6.92
N VAL A 203 4.97 -19.67 5.63
CA VAL A 203 5.26 -20.97 5.04
C VAL A 203 6.66 -20.93 4.41
N GLY A 204 7.60 -21.64 5.02
CA GLY A 204 9.00 -21.61 4.62
C GLY A 204 9.64 -20.24 4.88
N ASP A 205 10.34 -19.70 3.89
CA ASP A 205 10.97 -18.36 3.88
C ASP A 205 10.43 -17.45 2.77
N SER A 206 9.39 -17.90 2.05
CA SER A 206 9.01 -17.34 0.75
C SER A 206 7.52 -17.10 0.59
N ILE A 207 6.67 -17.59 1.48
CA ILE A 207 5.21 -17.42 1.38
C ILE A 207 4.63 -16.91 2.70
N ILE A 208 3.78 -15.89 2.60
CA ILE A 208 2.95 -15.38 3.69
C ILE A 208 1.49 -15.62 3.32
N GLU A 209 0.80 -16.47 4.08
CA GLU A 209 -0.65 -16.67 3.88
C GLU A 209 -1.43 -15.55 4.57
N LEU A 210 -2.36 -14.95 3.84
CA LEU A 210 -3.11 -13.77 4.25
C LEU A 210 -4.62 -14.06 4.33
N GLU A 211 -5.29 -13.32 5.21
CA GLU A 211 -6.75 -13.21 5.28
C GLU A 211 -7.15 -11.76 4.98
N SER A 212 -7.90 -11.52 3.91
CA SER A 212 -8.53 -10.19 3.76
C SER A 212 -9.57 -9.99 4.85
N LEU A 213 -9.44 -8.94 5.65
CA LEU A 213 -10.41 -8.64 6.71
C LEU A 213 -11.75 -8.13 6.14
N GLU A 214 -11.74 -7.51 4.97
CA GLU A 214 -12.97 -7.11 4.29
C GLU A 214 -13.65 -8.31 3.61
N PHE A 215 -12.86 -9.17 2.96
CA PHE A 215 -13.32 -10.33 2.18
C PHE A 215 -12.67 -11.65 2.64
N PRO A 216 -13.02 -12.21 3.81
CA PRO A 216 -12.32 -13.36 4.41
C PRO A 216 -12.30 -14.64 3.56
N ASN A 217 -13.25 -14.78 2.63
CA ASN A 217 -13.36 -15.94 1.75
C ASN A 217 -12.45 -15.86 0.51
N VAL A 218 -11.83 -14.70 0.25
CA VAL A 218 -10.88 -14.54 -0.85
C VAL A 218 -9.55 -15.17 -0.44
N LYS A 219 -9.05 -16.08 -1.27
CA LYS A 219 -7.73 -16.66 -1.04
C LYS A 219 -6.67 -15.62 -1.38
N THR A 220 -5.86 -15.28 -0.39
CA THR A 220 -4.81 -14.27 -0.54
C THR A 220 -3.48 -14.76 0.01
N ASP A 221 -2.41 -14.52 -0.72
CA ASP A 221 -1.04 -14.80 -0.28
C ASP A 221 -0.02 -13.83 -0.89
N LEU A 222 1.09 -13.62 -0.17
CA LEU A 222 2.29 -12.96 -0.68
C LEU A 222 3.35 -14.02 -0.96
N ARG A 223 3.92 -14.01 -2.17
CA ARG A 223 5.05 -14.86 -2.55
C ARG A 223 6.27 -14.03 -2.86
N LYS A 224 7.40 -14.37 -2.26
CA LYS A 224 8.68 -13.73 -2.51
C LYS A 224 9.05 -13.91 -3.98
N ARG A 225 9.40 -12.81 -4.66
CA ARG A 225 10.03 -12.87 -5.99
C ARG A 225 11.41 -13.49 -5.87
N GLN A 226 11.76 -14.36 -6.81
CA GLN A 226 13.09 -14.93 -6.86
C GLN A 226 14.11 -13.84 -7.20
N TYR A 227 15.13 -13.72 -6.37
CA TYR A 227 16.27 -12.84 -6.64
C TYR A 227 17.28 -13.59 -7.51
N ILE A 228 17.93 -12.86 -8.41
CA ILE A 228 19.06 -13.38 -9.16
C ILE A 228 20.34 -13.29 -8.32
N SER A 229 21.32 -14.12 -8.64
CA SER A 229 22.65 -14.02 -8.03
C SER A 229 23.32 -12.69 -8.35
N GLU A 230 24.22 -12.23 -7.49
CA GLU A 230 25.05 -11.04 -7.74
C GLU A 230 25.76 -11.11 -9.10
N PHE A 231 26.41 -12.25 -9.39
CA PHE A 231 27.09 -12.48 -10.66
C PHE A 231 26.16 -12.26 -11.88
N LYS A 232 24.94 -12.80 -11.84
CA LYS A 232 23.96 -12.59 -12.91
C LYS A 232 23.54 -11.12 -13.04
N ARG A 233 23.49 -10.38 -11.93
CA ARG A 233 23.17 -8.96 -11.93
C ARG A 233 24.32 -8.15 -12.52
N GLU A 234 25.56 -8.49 -12.19
CA GLU A 234 26.76 -7.90 -12.80
C GLU A 234 26.82 -8.16 -14.31
N GLU A 235 26.51 -9.38 -14.77
CA GLU A 235 26.41 -9.68 -16.22
C GLU A 235 25.43 -8.74 -16.94
N ILE A 236 24.25 -8.50 -16.35
CA ILE A 236 23.25 -7.58 -16.91
C ILE A 236 23.80 -6.15 -16.95
N ILE A 237 24.41 -5.69 -15.85
CA ILE A 237 25.03 -4.36 -15.76
C ILE A 237 26.11 -4.20 -16.83
N GLU A 238 26.97 -5.20 -17.01
CA GLU A 238 28.05 -5.18 -18.01
C GLU A 238 27.53 -5.10 -19.45
N GLN A 239 26.43 -5.79 -19.76
CA GLN A 239 25.82 -5.74 -21.08
C GLN A 239 25.22 -4.37 -21.41
N ILE A 240 24.67 -3.68 -20.40
CA ILE A 240 23.95 -2.41 -20.55
C ILE A 240 24.88 -1.21 -20.47
N GLN A 241 25.90 -1.26 -19.60
CA GLN A 241 26.70 -0.07 -19.27
C GLN A 241 27.61 0.39 -20.41
N ASN A 242 27.99 1.67 -20.38
CA ASN A 242 28.92 2.36 -21.27
C ASN A 242 28.54 2.36 -22.76
N HIS A 243 27.27 2.09 -23.07
CA HIS A 243 26.70 2.21 -24.41
C HIS A 243 25.68 3.34 -24.47
N VAL A 244 25.52 3.95 -25.65
CA VAL A 244 24.43 4.89 -25.93
C VAL A 244 23.37 4.12 -26.68
N TRP A 245 22.35 3.68 -25.96
CA TRP A 245 21.23 2.92 -26.49
C TRP A 245 20.24 3.84 -27.20
N ARG A 246 20.21 3.79 -28.52
CA ARG A 246 19.35 4.61 -29.37
C ARG A 246 18.04 3.89 -29.67
N THR A 247 16.95 4.64 -29.71
CA THR A 247 15.63 4.08 -30.06
C THR A 247 15.64 3.59 -31.52
N ASP A 248 15.47 2.28 -31.71
CA ASP A 248 15.32 1.66 -33.04
C ASP A 248 13.84 1.66 -33.47
N ARG A 249 12.97 1.17 -32.59
CA ARG A 249 11.53 1.10 -32.85
C ARG A 249 10.70 1.05 -31.58
N ILE A 250 9.46 1.51 -31.73
CA ILE A 250 8.41 1.41 -30.74
C ILE A 250 7.69 0.07 -30.94
N LEU A 251 7.57 -0.70 -29.86
CA LEU A 251 6.88 -1.99 -29.85
C LEU A 251 5.43 -1.86 -29.33
N SER A 252 5.21 -1.02 -28.33
CA SER A 252 3.88 -0.70 -27.80
C SER A 252 3.82 0.73 -27.27
N LEU A 253 2.64 1.33 -27.35
CA LEU A 253 2.28 2.63 -26.75
C LEU A 253 0.87 2.54 -26.20
N ASP A 254 0.76 2.43 -24.89
CA ASP A 254 -0.50 2.24 -24.19
C ASP A 254 -0.81 3.52 -23.39
N THR A 255 -1.82 4.27 -23.83
CA THR A 255 -2.30 5.46 -23.11
C THR A 255 -3.16 5.02 -21.94
N LEU A 256 -2.75 5.36 -20.72
CA LEU A 256 -3.43 4.94 -19.48
C LEU A 256 -4.37 6.02 -18.96
N GLY A 257 -4.06 7.29 -19.22
CA GLY A 257 -4.91 8.40 -18.81
C GLY A 257 -4.29 9.75 -19.06
N GLN A 258 -4.97 10.78 -18.56
CA GLN A 258 -4.46 12.14 -18.47
C GLN A 258 -4.06 12.39 -17.02
N GLY A 259 -2.80 12.76 -16.80
CA GLY A 259 -2.28 12.96 -15.45
C GLY A 259 -2.54 14.39 -14.99
N SER A 260 -3.13 14.54 -13.79
CA SER A 260 -3.22 15.81 -13.05
C SER A 260 -2.38 15.82 -11.76
N ARG A 261 -1.59 14.77 -11.52
CA ARG A 261 -0.78 14.61 -10.31
C ARG A 261 0.70 14.57 -10.66
N ASP A 262 1.47 15.44 -10.03
CA ASP A 262 2.92 15.65 -10.21
C ASP A 262 3.77 14.52 -9.62
N TRP A 263 3.48 13.27 -9.98
CA TRP A 263 4.28 12.12 -9.55
C TRP A 263 5.48 11.87 -10.50
N ASP A 264 5.48 12.43 -11.70
CA ASP A 264 6.66 12.51 -12.56
C ASP A 264 6.92 13.97 -12.91
N LEU A 265 8.04 14.50 -12.42
CA LEU A 265 8.45 15.91 -12.60
C LEU A 265 9.32 16.11 -13.85
N SER A 266 9.62 15.05 -14.59
CA SER A 266 10.56 15.06 -15.71
C SER A 266 9.89 14.59 -16.99
N LEU A 267 9.08 15.48 -17.55
CA LEU A 267 8.34 15.24 -18.78
C LEU A 267 9.30 15.12 -19.97
N ILE A 268 9.07 14.10 -20.79
CA ILE A 268 9.71 13.91 -22.10
C ILE A 268 8.68 14.26 -23.16
N LYS A 269 9.10 14.84 -24.28
CA LYS A 269 8.19 15.14 -25.39
C LYS A 269 7.71 13.84 -26.04
N LEU A 270 6.39 13.70 -26.23
CA LEU A 270 5.83 12.54 -26.92
C LEU A 270 6.39 12.40 -28.35
N GLU A 271 6.59 13.54 -29.02
CA GLU A 271 7.15 13.55 -30.37
C GLU A 271 8.59 13.04 -30.40
N SER A 272 9.41 13.36 -29.40
CA SER A 272 10.77 12.82 -29.29
C SER A 272 10.80 11.29 -29.20
N LEU A 273 9.81 10.68 -28.54
CA LEU A 273 9.63 9.23 -28.56
C LEU A 273 9.19 8.73 -29.94
N LYS A 274 8.15 9.32 -30.54
CA LYS A 274 7.59 8.91 -31.84
C LYS A 274 8.57 9.02 -32.99
N GLU A 275 9.37 10.08 -33.01
CA GLU A 275 10.42 10.34 -33.99
C GLU A 275 11.71 9.58 -33.67
N LYS A 276 11.72 8.73 -32.62
CA LYS A 276 12.86 7.90 -32.20
C LYS A 276 14.12 8.70 -31.87
N LYS A 277 13.93 9.92 -31.36
CA LYS A 277 15.00 10.82 -30.93
C LYS A 277 15.50 10.52 -29.52
N LEU A 278 14.85 9.60 -28.80
CA LEU A 278 15.32 9.22 -27.47
C LEU A 278 16.52 8.28 -27.52
N SER A 279 17.52 8.57 -26.69
CA SER A 279 18.61 7.64 -26.40
C SER A 279 18.94 7.61 -24.90
N PHE A 280 19.52 6.49 -24.46
CA PHE A 280 19.77 6.19 -23.06
C PHE A 280 21.23 5.81 -22.89
N LYS A 281 21.93 6.42 -21.94
CA LYS A 281 23.29 6.04 -21.57
C LYS A 281 23.33 5.68 -20.11
N PHE A 282 23.76 4.46 -19.83
CA PHE A 282 23.97 3.95 -18.47
C PHE A 282 25.48 3.83 -18.26
N SER A 283 26.06 4.66 -17.40
CA SER A 283 27.51 4.75 -17.20
C SER A 283 27.97 3.84 -16.05
N LYS A 284 29.22 3.39 -16.12
CA LYS A 284 29.85 2.52 -15.11
C LYS A 284 29.95 3.16 -13.71
N ASP A 285 29.95 4.48 -13.61
CA ASP A 285 29.91 5.22 -12.35
C ASP A 285 28.50 5.25 -11.72
N SER A 286 27.59 4.39 -12.18
CA SER A 286 26.19 4.31 -11.75
C SER A 286 25.37 5.56 -12.07
N THR A 287 25.82 6.39 -13.02
CA THR A 287 25.03 7.52 -13.53
C THR A 287 24.31 7.16 -14.83
N TYR A 288 23.14 7.72 -15.07
CA TYR A 288 22.44 7.59 -16.35
C TYR A 288 22.15 8.95 -16.96
N ASN A 289 21.98 8.96 -18.28
CA ASN A 289 21.45 10.09 -19.03
C ASN A 289 20.41 9.59 -20.04
N ILE A 290 19.32 10.34 -20.18
CA ILE A 290 18.35 10.22 -21.26
C ILE A 290 18.51 11.47 -22.13
N TYR A 291 18.67 11.27 -23.43
CA TYR A 291 18.83 12.35 -24.39
C TYR A 291 17.63 12.43 -25.33
N GLU A 292 17.23 13.67 -25.65
CA GLU A 292 16.43 13.98 -26.84
C GLU A 292 17.38 14.48 -27.93
N SER A 293 17.62 13.64 -28.93
CA SER A 293 18.73 13.81 -29.88
C SER A 293 20.06 13.91 -29.12
N ASP A 294 20.67 15.10 -29.05
CA ASP A 294 21.95 15.34 -28.37
C ASP A 294 21.81 16.09 -27.03
N ILE A 295 20.59 16.48 -26.65
CA ILE A 295 20.33 17.26 -25.44
C ILE A 295 19.96 16.31 -24.30
N SER A 296 20.71 16.35 -23.19
CA SER A 296 20.35 15.60 -21.98
C SER A 296 19.10 16.21 -21.36
N VAL A 297 18.02 15.43 -21.30
CA VAL A 297 16.72 15.84 -20.73
C VAL A 297 16.49 15.26 -19.34
N ARG A 298 17.20 14.19 -18.98
CA ARG A 298 17.14 13.59 -17.64
C ARG A 298 18.45 12.90 -17.32
N ASN A 299 18.88 13.02 -16.07
CA ASN A 299 20.05 12.32 -15.55
C ASN A 299 19.85 12.00 -14.07
N GLY A 300 20.68 11.11 -13.55
CA GLY A 300 20.65 10.70 -12.15
C GLY A 300 21.45 9.43 -11.94
N ASN A 301 21.09 8.68 -10.90
CA ASN A 301 21.72 7.39 -10.60
C ASN A 301 20.88 6.22 -11.13
N TRP A 302 21.52 5.12 -11.48
CA TRP A 302 20.83 3.89 -11.88
C TRP A 302 21.44 2.65 -11.24
N THR A 303 20.61 1.62 -11.09
CA THR A 303 21.00 0.27 -10.69
C THR A 303 20.14 -0.77 -11.44
N VAL A 304 20.46 -2.05 -11.27
CA VAL A 304 19.60 -3.16 -11.69
C VAL A 304 18.94 -3.76 -10.46
N SER A 305 17.65 -4.08 -10.55
CA SER A 305 16.89 -4.65 -9.45
C SER A 305 17.42 -6.01 -8.99
N GLN A 306 17.08 -6.41 -7.76
CA GLN A 306 17.48 -7.71 -7.21
C GLN A 306 16.84 -8.90 -7.95
N THR A 307 15.73 -8.67 -8.65
CA THR A 307 15.07 -9.66 -9.51
C THR A 307 15.69 -9.72 -10.91
N GLY A 308 16.48 -8.71 -11.30
CA GLY A 308 17.05 -8.56 -12.64
C GLY A 308 16.05 -8.15 -13.71
N ASN A 309 14.82 -7.81 -13.33
CA ASN A 309 13.74 -7.50 -14.28
C ASN A 309 13.54 -6.01 -14.49
N GLU A 310 14.23 -5.15 -13.75
CA GLU A 310 14.09 -3.70 -13.83
C GLU A 310 15.45 -3.01 -13.80
N ILE A 311 15.59 -1.96 -14.59
CA ILE A 311 16.55 -0.89 -14.34
C ILE A 311 15.86 0.09 -13.41
N ILE A 312 16.49 0.38 -12.28
CA ILE A 312 15.97 1.32 -11.27
C ILE A 312 16.71 2.63 -11.41
N LEU A 313 15.96 3.73 -11.48
CA LEU A 313 16.48 5.09 -11.59
C LEU A 313 16.29 5.84 -10.27
N ASN A 314 17.20 6.78 -9.98
CA ASN A 314 17.09 7.69 -8.84
C ASN A 314 16.89 6.96 -7.49
N ASN A 315 15.94 7.43 -6.67
CA ASN A 315 15.68 6.94 -5.30
C ASN A 315 14.52 5.93 -5.22
N GLU A 316 14.08 5.38 -6.37
CA GLU A 316 13.00 4.37 -6.43
C GLU A 316 11.68 4.84 -5.77
N ILE A 317 11.40 6.15 -5.82
CA ILE A 317 10.23 6.76 -5.16
C ILE A 317 9.01 6.69 -6.07
N TYR A 318 9.22 6.84 -7.37
CA TYR A 318 8.14 6.99 -8.34
C TYR A 318 8.00 5.74 -9.21
N PRO A 319 6.78 5.38 -9.67
CA PRO A 319 6.59 4.30 -10.62
C PRO A 319 7.46 4.43 -11.89
N SER A 320 7.73 5.65 -12.35
CA SER A 320 8.57 5.90 -13.52
C SER A 320 10.07 5.78 -13.27
N ASP A 321 10.49 5.62 -12.02
CA ASP A 321 11.86 5.24 -11.69
C ASP A 321 12.14 3.77 -12.03
N TYR A 322 11.10 2.96 -12.22
CA TYR A 322 11.23 1.55 -12.61
C TYR A 322 11.06 1.40 -14.12
N VAL A 323 12.13 0.99 -14.79
CA VAL A 323 12.15 0.67 -16.22
C VAL A 323 12.21 -0.84 -16.35
N ASP A 324 11.16 -1.45 -16.90
CA ASP A 324 11.11 -2.87 -17.20
C ASP A 324 12.26 -3.25 -18.14
N LEU A 325 13.02 -4.24 -17.74
CA LEU A 325 14.08 -4.86 -18.51
C LEU A 325 13.54 -6.15 -19.13
N ILE A 326 13.00 -6.04 -20.35
CA ILE A 326 12.26 -7.12 -21.01
C ILE A 326 13.20 -8.07 -21.73
N ASN A 327 14.24 -7.54 -22.38
CA ASN A 327 15.28 -8.34 -23.03
C ASN A 327 16.62 -7.58 -23.06
N VAL A 328 17.72 -8.33 -22.90
CA VAL A 328 19.10 -7.83 -22.98
C VAL A 328 19.91 -8.75 -23.88
N ASP A 329 20.28 -8.24 -25.05
CA ASP A 329 21.16 -8.90 -26.02
C ASP A 329 22.47 -8.12 -26.17
N SER A 330 23.44 -8.70 -26.88
CA SER A 330 24.74 -8.06 -27.13
C SER A 330 24.63 -6.69 -27.78
N ASP A 331 23.65 -6.49 -28.66
CA ASP A 331 23.51 -5.27 -29.48
C ASP A 331 22.09 -4.68 -29.45
N SER A 332 21.19 -5.25 -28.65
CA SER A 332 19.85 -4.69 -28.46
C SER A 332 19.33 -4.82 -27.05
N LEU A 333 18.52 -3.83 -26.66
CA LEU A 333 17.82 -3.79 -25.39
C LEU A 333 16.32 -3.64 -25.68
N VAL A 334 15.46 -4.34 -24.94
CA VAL A 334 14.02 -4.05 -24.95
C VAL A 334 13.63 -3.59 -23.56
N ILE A 335 13.12 -2.36 -23.49
CA ILE A 335 12.66 -1.77 -22.23
C ILE A 335 11.20 -1.38 -22.29
N GLY A 336 10.55 -1.44 -21.14
CA GLY A 336 9.22 -0.89 -20.89
C GLY A 336 9.29 0.20 -19.82
N SER A 337 8.51 1.28 -19.95
CA SER A 337 8.50 2.32 -18.91
C SER A 337 7.18 3.06 -18.89
N LEU A 338 6.69 3.32 -17.68
CA LEU A 338 5.60 4.24 -17.43
C LEU A 338 6.15 5.67 -17.33
N ARG A 339 5.62 6.60 -18.12
CA ARG A 339 6.02 8.01 -18.13
C ARG A 339 4.81 8.92 -18.32
N ARG A 340 4.99 10.18 -17.91
CA ARG A 340 4.16 11.29 -18.39
C ARG A 340 4.85 11.95 -19.58
N PHE A 341 4.06 12.22 -20.62
CA PHE A 341 4.53 12.88 -21.83
C PHE A 341 3.81 14.20 -22.03
N GLU A 342 4.58 15.18 -22.50
CA GLU A 342 4.01 16.41 -23.03
C GLU A 342 3.52 16.14 -24.47
N PRO A 343 2.23 16.32 -24.79
CA PRO A 343 1.67 15.95 -26.08
C PRO A 343 2.05 16.90 -27.23
N LYS A 344 2.42 18.15 -26.95
CA LYS A 344 2.89 19.18 -27.91
C LYS A 344 3.80 20.18 -27.22
N GLU A 345 4.75 20.78 -27.95
CA GLU A 345 5.73 21.75 -27.42
C GLU A 345 5.12 22.99 -26.72
N ASP A 346 3.85 23.33 -26.99
CA ASP A 346 3.20 24.56 -26.52
C ASP A 346 1.90 24.33 -25.71
N ASN A 347 1.57 23.10 -25.30
CA ASN A 347 0.31 22.85 -24.58
C ASN A 347 0.52 22.84 -23.06
N TYR A 348 0.35 24.02 -22.45
CA TYR A 348 0.25 24.15 -21.00
C TYR A 348 -0.93 23.32 -20.43
N GLY A 349 -0.63 22.23 -19.72
CA GLY A 349 -1.51 21.67 -18.70
C GLY A 349 -2.22 20.34 -19.00
N MET A 350 -1.83 19.60 -20.04
CA MET A 350 -2.37 18.24 -20.27
C MET A 350 -1.26 17.22 -20.56
N ASP A 351 -0.64 16.69 -19.51
CA ASP A 351 0.30 15.58 -19.67
C ASP A 351 -0.44 14.27 -19.83
N VAL A 352 0.02 13.44 -20.76
CA VAL A 352 -0.56 12.12 -21.02
C VAL A 352 0.30 11.07 -20.33
N GLU A 353 -0.33 10.23 -19.52
CA GLU A 353 0.32 9.09 -18.91
C GLU A 353 0.29 7.92 -19.90
N MET A 354 1.48 7.40 -20.21
CA MET A 354 1.63 6.31 -21.14
C MET A 354 2.65 5.30 -20.62
N TYR A 355 2.34 4.03 -20.83
CA TYR A 355 3.33 2.97 -20.77
C TYR A 355 3.81 2.67 -22.19
N PHE A 356 5.12 2.73 -22.42
CA PHE A 356 5.71 2.40 -23.72
C PHE A 356 6.63 1.21 -23.61
N LYS A 357 6.73 0.45 -24.70
CA LYS A 357 7.77 -0.57 -24.91
C LYS A 357 8.58 -0.19 -26.14
N ILE A 358 9.89 -0.10 -26.02
CA ILE A 358 10.79 0.24 -27.13
C ILE A 358 11.93 -0.78 -27.23
N LYS A 359 12.39 -0.98 -28.46
CA LYS A 359 13.66 -1.63 -28.74
C LYS A 359 14.72 -0.55 -28.94
N LEU A 360 15.85 -0.73 -28.26
CA LEU A 360 17.04 0.09 -28.40
C LEU A 360 18.17 -0.72 -29.06
N ILE A 361 19.10 -0.03 -29.71
CA ILE A 361 20.33 -0.57 -30.30
C ILE A 361 21.53 0.30 -29.91
N LYS A 362 22.73 -0.27 -29.97
CA LYS A 362 23.99 0.42 -29.61
C LYS A 362 24.39 1.52 -30.59
#